data_AF-A0A068YPS3-F1
#
_entry.id   AF-A0A068YPS3-F1
#
_cell.length_a   1.000
_cell.length_b   1.000
_cell.length_c   1.000
_cell.angle_alpha   90.00
_cell.angle_beta   90.00
_cell.angle_gamma   90.00
#
_symmetry.space_group_name_H-M   'P 1'
#
loop_
_entity.id
_entity.type
_entity.pdbx_description
1 polymer ?
#
loop_
_entity_poly.entity_id
_entity_poly.type
_entity_poly.pdbx_seq_one_letter_code
_entity_poly.pdbx_strand_id
1 'polypeptide(L)'
;MLNYITTPSGNLIARNLIQRVSHIPKKGVRVLDGYGRLLEYVPESDDTLAIQVRDLFREVVLAGRNAKQPDWSFLTPPARAFAVVKATKASKLPKDASDDINTDTKV
;
A
#
# COMPACT_ATOMS: atom_id res chain seq x y z
N MET A 1 19.18 -22.20 1.08
CA MET A 1 19.07 -21.80 -0.33
C MET A 1 17.64 -21.37 -0.59
N LEU A 2 17.41 -20.14 -1.06
CA LEU A 2 16.06 -19.64 -1.33
C LEU A 2 15.61 -20.09 -2.72
N ASN A 3 14.70 -21.05 -2.79
CA ASN A 3 14.15 -21.57 -4.07
C ASN A 3 12.93 -20.77 -4.55
N TYR A 4 12.16 -20.24 -3.61
CA TYR A 4 10.96 -19.45 -3.86
C TYR A 4 11.03 -18.14 -3.10
N ILE A 5 10.41 -17.11 -3.66
CA ILE A 5 10.22 -15.82 -3.01
C ILE A 5 8.72 -15.65 -2.79
N THR A 6 8.32 -15.28 -1.58
CA THR A 6 6.98 -14.73 -1.34
C THR A 6 6.94 -13.29 -1.86
N THR A 7 6.03 -12.95 -2.75
CA THR A 7 5.83 -11.59 -3.27
C THR A 7 5.00 -10.74 -2.31
N PRO A 8 4.91 -9.41 -2.53
CA PRO A 8 4.02 -8.55 -1.75
C PRO A 8 2.54 -8.98 -1.75
N SER A 9 2.07 -9.58 -2.85
CA SER A 9 0.70 -10.10 -2.96
C SER A 9 0.49 -11.43 -2.22
N GLY A 10 1.56 -12.04 -1.70
CA GLY A 10 1.52 -13.34 -1.04
C GLY A 10 1.76 -14.53 -1.99
N ASN A 11 1.98 -14.29 -3.29
CA ASN A 11 2.29 -15.36 -4.25
C ASN A 11 3.69 -15.92 -4.03
N LEU A 12 3.89 -17.20 -4.37
CA LEU A 12 5.20 -17.83 -4.38
C LEU A 12 5.74 -17.93 -5.80
N ILE A 13 6.93 -17.38 -6.03
CA ILE A 13 7.59 -17.39 -7.34
C ILE A 13 8.94 -18.07 -7.22
N ALA A 14 9.20 -19.02 -8.10
CA ALA A 14 10.50 -19.66 -8.17
C ALA A 14 11.57 -18.64 -8.57
N ARG A 15 12.62 -18.51 -7.76
CA ARG A 15 13.66 -17.47 -7.90
C ARG A 15 14.30 -17.48 -9.30
N ASN A 16 14.56 -18.67 -9.82
CA ASN A 16 15.19 -18.88 -11.12
C ASN A 16 14.32 -18.42 -12.30
N LEU A 17 13.01 -18.25 -12.11
CA LEU A 17 12.13 -17.72 -13.14
C LEU A 17 12.23 -16.21 -13.26
N ILE A 18 12.69 -15.49 -12.23
CA ILE A 18 12.78 -14.03 -12.28
C ILE A 18 13.96 -13.61 -13.15
N GLN A 19 13.66 -13.05 -14.32
CA GLN A 19 14.69 -12.67 -15.31
C GLN A 19 14.66 -11.18 -15.63
N ARG A 20 13.47 -10.56 -15.67
CA ARG A 20 13.36 -9.12 -15.97
C ARG A 20 12.45 -8.44 -14.96
N VAL A 21 12.98 -7.39 -14.33
CA VAL A 21 12.24 -6.56 -13.37
C VAL A 21 12.24 -5.12 -13.88
N SER A 22 11.06 -4.57 -14.13
CA SER A 22 10.90 -3.21 -14.64
C SER A 22 9.96 -2.40 -13.76
N HIS A 23 10.40 -1.19 -13.41
CA HIS A 23 9.53 -0.14 -12.91
C HIS A 23 8.76 0.47 -14.08
N ILE A 24 7.48 0.74 -13.85
CA ILE A 24 6.59 1.44 -14.77
C ILE A 24 6.15 2.72 -14.04
N PRO A 25 6.60 3.91 -14.49
CA PRO A 25 6.32 5.16 -13.81
C PRO A 25 4.83 5.34 -13.49
N LYS A 26 4.54 5.67 -12.22
CA LYS A 26 3.18 5.90 -11.68
C LYS A 26 2.22 4.70 -11.78
N LYS A 27 2.73 3.50 -12.06
CA LYS A 27 1.91 2.28 -12.19
C LYS A 27 2.38 1.14 -11.27
N GLY A 28 3.70 0.98 -11.13
CA GLY A 28 4.28 0.00 -10.20
C GLY A 28 5.42 -0.80 -10.81
N VAL A 29 5.46 -2.09 -10.50
CA VAL A 29 6.55 -3.00 -10.92
C VAL A 29 5.99 -4.22 -11.62
N ARG A 30 6.59 -4.58 -12.75
CA ARG A 30 6.36 -5.86 -13.42
C ARG A 30 7.58 -6.78 -13.29
N VAL A 31 7.32 -8.03 -13.01
CA VAL A 31 8.31 -9.11 -12.95
C VAL A 31 8.00 -10.11 -14.05
N LEU A 32 8.96 -10.34 -14.94
CA LEU A 32 8.81 -11.25 -16.09
C LEU A 32 9.82 -12.39 -16.06
N ASP A 33 9.43 -13.50 -16.68
CA ASP A 33 10.32 -14.64 -16.93
C ASP A 33 11.25 -14.45 -18.13
N GLY A 34 12.04 -15.49 -18.43
CA GLY A 34 12.96 -15.50 -19.57
C GLY A 34 12.27 -15.43 -20.93
N TYR A 35 10.97 -15.76 -21.00
CA TYR A 35 10.13 -15.67 -22.19
C TYR A 35 9.29 -14.39 -22.24
N GLY A 36 9.44 -13.49 -21.27
CA GLY A 36 8.66 -12.26 -21.16
C GLY A 36 7.25 -12.45 -20.61
N ARG A 37 6.92 -13.61 -20.02
CA ARG A 37 5.63 -13.85 -19.37
C ARG A 37 5.59 -13.17 -18.02
N LEU A 38 4.43 -12.61 -17.67
CA LEU A 38 4.22 -11.96 -16.38
C LEU A 38 4.20 -13.00 -15.25
N LEU A 39 5.12 -12.85 -14.31
CA LEU A 39 5.16 -13.65 -13.09
C LEU A 39 4.45 -12.94 -11.94
N GLU A 40 4.65 -11.62 -11.84
CA GLU A 40 4.05 -10.78 -10.81
C GLU A 40 3.86 -9.36 -11.32
N TYR A 41 2.76 -8.74 -10.92
CA TYR A 41 2.57 -7.30 -11.03
C TYR A 41 2.29 -6.72 -9.65
N VAL A 42 3.13 -5.79 -9.20
CA VAL A 42 2.96 -5.09 -7.92
C VAL A 42 2.46 -3.68 -8.23
N PRO A 43 1.17 -3.37 -7.99
CA PRO A 43 0.63 -2.03 -8.19
C PRO A 43 1.15 -1.09 -7.09
N GLU A 44 1.90 -0.06 -7.48
CA GLU A 44 2.42 0.96 -6.57
C GLU A 44 2.54 2.27 -7.34
N SER A 45 1.88 3.32 -6.85
CA SER A 45 1.84 4.62 -7.51
C SER A 45 2.95 5.55 -7.05
N ASP A 46 3.53 5.32 -5.88
CA ASP A 46 4.74 6.00 -5.41
C ASP A 46 5.96 5.41 -6.14
N ASP A 47 6.55 6.21 -7.02
CA ASP A 47 7.73 5.79 -7.79
C ASP A 47 8.92 5.41 -6.89
N THR A 48 9.03 5.98 -5.69
CA THR A 48 10.09 5.66 -4.72
C THR A 48 9.92 4.24 -4.19
N LEU A 49 8.70 3.90 -3.76
CA LEU A 49 8.37 2.57 -3.26
C LEU A 49 8.45 1.53 -4.38
N ALA A 50 7.98 1.87 -5.58
CA ALA A 50 8.08 1.00 -6.74
C ALA A 50 9.54 0.74 -7.15
N ILE A 51 10.41 1.73 -7.06
CA ILE A 51 11.86 1.55 -7.27
C ILE A 51 12.45 0.62 -6.20
N GLN A 52 12.07 0.79 -4.94
CA GLN A 52 12.52 -0.09 -3.85
C GLN A 52 12.09 -1.54 -4.07
N VAL A 53 10.84 -1.78 -4.48
CA VAL A 53 10.36 -3.13 -4.85
C VAL A 53 11.17 -3.72 -5.99
N ARG A 54 11.42 -2.94 -7.05
CA ARG A 54 12.24 -3.37 -8.19
C ARG A 54 13.64 -3.79 -7.74
N ASP A 55 14.25 -3.01 -6.86
CA ASP A 55 15.63 -3.24 -6.43
C ASP A 55 15.73 -4.47 -5.52
N LEU A 56 14.77 -4.70 -4.62
CA LEU A 56 14.71 -5.94 -3.83
C LEU A 56 14.59 -7.19 -4.71
N PHE A 57 13.76 -7.17 -5.75
CA PHE A 57 13.71 -8.30 -6.69
C PHE A 57 15.05 -8.51 -7.42
N ARG A 58 15.73 -7.42 -7.81
CA ARG A 58 17.05 -7.50 -8.47
C ARG A 58 18.12 -8.03 -7.53
N GLU A 59 18.13 -7.61 -6.27
CA GLU A 59 19.04 -8.12 -5.25
C GLU A 59 18.91 -9.62 -5.09
N VAL A 60 17.68 -10.15 -5.07
CA VAL A 60 17.46 -11.59 -5.00
C VAL A 60 18.02 -12.32 -6.22
N VAL A 61 17.83 -11.76 -7.43
CA VAL A 61 18.40 -12.34 -8.66
C VAL A 61 19.93 -12.35 -8.59
N LEU A 62 20.53 -11.23 -8.20
CA LEU A 62 21.99 -11.06 -8.11
C LEU A 62 22.63 -11.93 -7.02
N ALA A 63 21.98 -12.06 -5.86
CA ALA A 63 22.48 -12.86 -4.74
C ALA A 63 22.43 -14.38 -5.03
N GLY A 64 21.63 -14.82 -6.00
CA GLY A 64 21.59 -16.19 -6.47
C GLY A 64 21.31 -17.20 -5.34
N ARG A 65 22.29 -18.08 -5.06
CA ARG A 65 22.15 -19.12 -4.03
C ARG A 65 22.09 -18.58 -2.59
N ASN A 66 22.59 -17.36 -2.39
CA ASN A 66 22.69 -16.69 -1.09
C ASN A 66 21.56 -15.68 -0.85
N ALA A 67 20.58 -15.62 -1.76
CA ALA A 67 19.45 -14.70 -1.63
C ALA A 67 18.68 -14.96 -0.32
N LYS A 68 18.23 -13.86 0.29
CA LYS A 68 17.33 -13.85 1.45
C LYS A 68 15.92 -13.46 1.01
N GLN A 69 14.93 -13.85 1.80
CA GLN A 69 13.55 -13.43 1.58
C GLN A 69 13.46 -11.90 1.75
N PRO A 70 12.97 -11.15 0.74
CA PRO A 70 12.76 -9.72 0.89
C PRO A 70 11.70 -9.44 1.97
N ASP A 71 11.89 -8.33 2.68
CA ASP A 71 10.87 -7.78 3.57
C ASP A 71 10.02 -6.77 2.81
N TRP A 72 8.71 -6.99 2.78
CA TRP A 72 7.73 -6.14 2.10
C TRP A 72 6.97 -5.22 3.06
N SER A 73 7.34 -5.17 4.35
CA SER A 73 6.66 -4.42 5.39
C SER A 73 6.45 -2.94 5.07
N PHE A 74 7.32 -2.36 4.23
CA PHE A 74 7.25 -0.98 3.77
C PHE A 74 6.09 -0.67 2.79
N LEU A 75 5.47 -1.70 2.18
CA LEU A 75 4.31 -1.55 1.31
C LEU A 75 2.99 -1.53 2.09
N THR A 76 2.97 -2.12 3.28
CA THR A 76 1.85 -1.99 4.20
C THR A 76 1.92 -0.64 4.91
N PRO A 77 0.86 0.19 4.87
CA PRO A 77 0.77 1.33 5.75
C PRO A 77 0.95 0.84 7.19
N PRO A 78 1.75 1.53 8.04
CA PRO A 78 1.86 1.14 9.44
C PRO A 78 0.44 1.13 10.02
N ALA A 79 0.06 -0.01 10.62
CA ALA A 79 -1.27 -0.27 11.16
C ALA A 79 -1.78 0.79 12.19
N ARG A 80 -0.97 1.79 12.53
CA ARG A 80 -1.31 2.95 13.35
C ARG A 80 -2.07 4.08 12.63
N ALA A 81 -2.22 4.07 11.30
CA ALA A 81 -2.89 5.17 10.59
C ALA A 81 -4.43 5.09 10.57
N PHE A 82 -5.04 3.94 10.90
CA PHE A 82 -6.50 3.75 10.84
C PHE A 82 -7.24 3.99 12.18
N ALA A 83 -6.56 4.41 13.24
CA ALA A 83 -7.17 4.58 14.56
C ALA A 83 -7.58 6.04 14.91
N VAL A 84 -7.44 7.02 14.02
CA VAL A 84 -7.74 8.44 14.34
C VAL A 84 -8.65 9.12 13.30
N VAL A 85 -9.66 8.44 12.77
CA VAL A 85 -10.82 9.16 12.16
C VAL A 85 -12.11 8.37 12.37
N LYS A 86 -12.47 8.11 13.64
CA LYS A 86 -13.82 7.66 13.98
C LYS A 86 -14.25 8.12 15.37
N ALA A 87 -14.07 9.40 15.67
CA ALA A 87 -14.77 10.07 16.79
C ALA A 87 -14.71 11.59 16.63
N THR A 88 -15.62 12.16 15.83
CA THR A 88 -16.19 13.51 16.03
C THR A 88 -17.37 13.70 15.08
N LYS A 89 -18.42 12.91 15.30
CA LYS A 89 -19.78 13.34 14.98
C LYS A 89 -20.66 13.15 16.21
N ALA A 90 -20.28 13.84 17.28
CA ALA A 90 -21.24 14.27 18.29
C ALA A 90 -21.53 15.73 17.98
N SER A 91 -22.45 15.93 17.03
CA SER A 91 -23.07 17.23 16.80
C SER A 91 -23.67 17.69 18.12
N LYS A 92 -23.26 18.89 18.56
CA LYS A 92 -23.96 19.66 19.59
C LYS A 92 -25.46 19.61 19.29
N LEU A 93 -26.23 19.04 20.19
CA LEU A 93 -27.66 19.32 20.31
C LEU A 93 -27.74 20.62 21.11
N PRO A 94 -28.19 21.75 20.56
CA PRO A 94 -28.52 22.89 21.40
C PRO A 94 -29.74 22.52 22.26
N LYS A 95 -29.50 22.41 23.57
CA LYS A 95 -30.54 22.60 24.58
C LYS A 95 -30.84 24.10 24.65
N ASP A 96 -32.11 24.40 24.86
CA ASP A 96 -32.68 25.72 25.20
C ASP A 96 -32.96 26.67 24.02
N ALA A 97 -34.21 26.62 23.57
CA ALA A 97 -34.96 27.77 23.09
C ALA A 97 -36.46 27.46 23.23
N SER A 98 -36.94 27.42 24.48
CA SER A 98 -38.38 27.47 24.78
C SER A 98 -38.79 28.94 24.77
N ASP A 99 -39.65 29.26 23.81
CA ASP A 99 -40.74 30.26 23.85
C ASP A 99 -40.60 31.45 24.80
N ASP A 100 -40.13 32.59 24.28
CA ASP A 100 -40.49 33.92 24.76
C ASP A 100 -40.63 34.86 23.56
N ILE A 101 -41.82 34.91 22.96
CA ILE A 101 -42.20 36.02 22.06
C ILE A 101 -43.24 36.87 22.80
N ASN A 102 -42.73 37.90 23.45
CA ASN A 102 -43.50 38.99 24.01
C ASN A 102 -43.83 39.98 22.87
N THR A 103 -45.06 39.95 22.35
CA THR A 103 -45.56 41.02 21.47
C THR A 103 -46.23 42.09 22.33
N ASP A 104 -45.44 43.07 22.74
CA ASP A 104 -45.92 44.39 23.11
C ASP A 104 -46.16 45.17 21.81
N THR A 105 -47.41 45.46 21.48
CA THR A 105 -47.78 46.36 20.39
C THR A 105 -48.82 47.32 20.92
N LYS A 106 -48.34 48.53 21.22
CA LYS A 106 -49.12 49.76 21.33
C LYS A 106 -49.95 49.98 20.06
N VAL A 107 -51.27 50.13 20.20
CA VAL A 107 -52.08 51.27 19.72
C VAL A 107 -53.26 51.45 20.67
#